data_AF-A0A7S3S2R4-F1
#
_entry.id   AF-A0A7S3S2R4-F1
#
_cell.length_a   1.000
_cell.length_b   1.000
_cell.length_c   1.000
_cell.angle_alpha   90.00
_cell.angle_beta   90.00
_cell.angle_gamma   90.00
#
_symmetry.space_group_name_H-M   'P 1'
#
loop_
_entity.id
_entity.type
_entity.pdbx_description
1 polymer ?
#
loop_
_entity_poly.entity_id
_entity_poly.type
_entity_poly.pdbx_seq_one_letter_code
_entity_poly.pdbx_strand_id
1 'polypeptide(L)'
;MSSADSRQPARMPSPCHFEDSAGTCFPAPSRGACGRPAAGRPAFVQGATVTELCEKNPPYGFGPLCRAADSSSSLRMLRGLRDPARCFYRSCAVVGASGNLLGSRYGAEIDSHDAVVRINLAPDGPMTARSKAAPHRHEPTWISDVGARTTWRVLTMEGYGYLTHYSRFWLAPPHGHGSHPNMSGVPQDPLLAVVCHEPGRNMGRCRAERLAHTFAHSESASYLINPGLLGEIASDEFRGVRGQKTPSTGMVAIALARKMCGAVHLYGFGNGSCGSSCYHFYECTASGSNPSQDHFLNVS
;
A
#
# COMPACT_ATOMS: atom_id res chain seq x y z
N MET A 1 27.13 -46.77 -33.29
CA MET A 1 26.27 -45.60 -33.60
C MET A 1 25.64 -45.16 -32.29
N SER A 2 26.20 -44.11 -31.69
CA SER A 2 25.78 -43.59 -30.37
C SER A 2 24.68 -42.54 -30.57
N SER A 3 23.57 -42.70 -29.85
CA SER A 3 22.43 -41.79 -29.85
C SER A 3 22.78 -40.49 -29.13
N ALA A 4 22.70 -39.36 -29.85
CA ALA A 4 22.89 -38.03 -29.29
C ALA A 4 21.70 -37.64 -28.40
N ASP A 5 21.99 -37.46 -27.11
CA ASP A 5 21.13 -36.86 -26.09
C ASP A 5 21.03 -35.34 -26.36
N SER A 6 19.91 -34.91 -26.93
CA SER A 6 19.62 -33.48 -27.16
C SER A 6 19.15 -32.85 -25.85
N ARG A 7 20.09 -32.44 -24.99
CA ARG A 7 19.77 -31.56 -23.85
C ARG A 7 19.36 -30.19 -24.37
N GLN A 8 18.08 -29.85 -24.17
CA GLN A 8 17.63 -28.47 -24.27
C GLN A 8 18.41 -27.60 -23.28
N PRO A 9 18.81 -26.37 -23.66
CA PRO A 9 19.42 -25.44 -22.71
C PRO A 9 18.40 -25.12 -21.62
N ALA A 10 18.84 -25.21 -20.36
CA ALA A 10 18.04 -24.81 -19.21
C ALA A 10 17.49 -23.39 -19.41
N ARG A 11 16.17 -23.22 -19.26
CA ARG A 11 15.53 -21.89 -19.21
C ARG A 11 16.29 -21.05 -18.18
N MET A 12 16.91 -19.95 -18.63
CA MET A 12 17.40 -18.93 -17.70
C MET A 12 16.25 -18.50 -16.79
N PRO A 13 16.45 -18.39 -15.47
CA PRO A 13 15.40 -17.90 -14.58
C PRO A 13 15.00 -16.49 -15.05
N SER A 14 13.69 -16.27 -15.20
CA SER A 14 13.14 -14.96 -15.54
C SER A 14 13.74 -13.89 -14.59
N PRO A 15 14.17 -12.73 -15.09
CA PRO A 15 14.77 -11.70 -14.26
C PRO A 15 13.78 -11.26 -13.17
N CYS A 16 14.25 -11.29 -11.93
CA CYS A 16 13.45 -10.89 -10.79
C CYS A 16 13.18 -9.37 -10.80
N HIS A 17 11.92 -8.96 -10.74
CA HIS A 17 11.55 -7.54 -10.72
C HIS A 17 11.56 -6.97 -9.30
N PHE A 18 11.10 -7.78 -8.35
CA PHE A 18 11.10 -7.48 -6.93
C PHE A 18 11.49 -8.75 -6.18
N GLU A 19 12.56 -8.67 -5.41
CA GLU A 19 12.97 -9.72 -4.48
C GLU A 19 12.67 -9.18 -3.07
N ASP A 20 12.36 -10.02 -2.08
CA ASP A 20 12.34 -9.59 -0.69
C ASP A 20 13.63 -10.03 0.03
N SER A 21 13.79 -9.61 1.29
CA SER A 21 14.95 -10.00 2.11
C SER A 21 15.09 -11.51 2.35
N ALA A 22 14.09 -12.32 2.00
CA ALA A 22 14.11 -13.78 2.10
C ALA A 22 14.42 -14.47 0.75
N GLY A 23 14.68 -13.70 -0.32
CA GLY A 23 14.93 -14.24 -1.66
C GLY A 23 13.66 -14.61 -2.43
N THR A 24 12.48 -14.22 -1.93
CA THR A 24 11.21 -14.45 -2.63
C THR A 24 11.14 -13.54 -3.84
N CYS A 25 11.09 -14.14 -5.03
CA CYS A 25 11.01 -13.38 -6.26
C CYS A 25 9.57 -13.20 -6.75
N PHE A 26 9.16 -11.95 -6.96
CA PHE A 26 7.87 -11.60 -7.53
C PHE A 26 8.05 -11.21 -9.00
N PRO A 27 7.59 -12.06 -9.94
CA PRO A 27 7.69 -11.77 -11.36
C PRO A 27 6.65 -10.71 -11.76
N ALA A 28 7.08 -9.66 -12.46
CA ALA A 28 6.17 -8.73 -13.11
C ALA A 28 6.47 -8.66 -14.62
N PRO A 29 5.46 -8.39 -15.47
CA PRO A 29 5.66 -8.06 -16.87
C PRO A 29 6.28 -6.65 -16.99
N SER A 30 7.61 -6.58 -16.85
CA SER A 30 8.53 -5.53 -17.33
C SER A 30 8.92 -4.30 -16.45
N ARG A 31 10.21 -3.92 -16.64
CA ARG A 31 10.90 -2.59 -16.62
C ARG A 31 11.44 -1.91 -15.35
N GLY A 32 11.40 -2.49 -14.15
CA GLY A 32 12.19 -1.97 -13.00
C GLY A 32 13.56 -2.62 -12.86
N ALA A 33 14.58 -1.86 -12.43
CA ALA A 33 15.91 -2.39 -12.08
C ALA A 33 16.15 -2.20 -10.58
N CYS A 34 16.34 -3.31 -9.85
CA CYS A 34 16.69 -3.26 -8.43
C CYS A 34 18.05 -2.54 -8.24
N GLY A 35 18.12 -1.57 -7.33
CA GLY A 35 19.27 -0.70 -7.14
C GLY A 35 19.47 -0.30 -5.67
N ARG A 36 20.63 0.27 -5.33
CA ARG A 36 20.88 0.75 -3.96
C ARG A 36 19.86 1.84 -3.60
N PRO A 37 19.37 1.87 -2.35
CA PRO A 37 18.37 2.86 -1.94
C PRO A 37 18.92 4.27 -2.04
N ALA A 38 18.03 5.23 -2.24
CA ALA A 38 18.36 6.63 -2.06
C ALA A 38 18.89 6.88 -0.63
N ALA A 39 19.84 7.81 -0.49
CA ALA A 39 20.34 8.22 0.82
C ALA A 39 19.21 8.87 1.66
N GLY A 40 19.23 8.66 2.97
CA GLY A 40 18.26 9.22 3.92
C GLY A 40 17.54 8.16 4.76
N ARG A 41 16.50 8.57 5.49
CA ARG A 41 15.75 7.66 6.37
C ARG A 41 15.04 6.55 5.56
N PRO A 42 15.15 5.28 5.99
CA PRO A 42 14.52 4.15 5.32
C PRO A 42 12.99 4.23 5.30
N ALA A 43 12.38 3.79 4.20
CA ALA A 43 10.93 3.81 4.02
C ALA A 43 10.19 2.75 4.87
N PHE A 44 10.85 1.64 5.20
CA PHE A 44 10.27 0.51 5.93
C PHE A 44 10.93 0.31 7.30
N VAL A 45 10.17 -0.30 8.22
CA VAL A 45 10.49 -0.39 9.65
C VAL A 45 11.85 -1.06 9.95
N GLN A 46 12.32 -1.95 9.08
CA GLN A 46 13.56 -2.71 9.24
C GLN A 46 14.79 -1.81 9.26
N GLY A 47 14.71 -0.65 8.61
CA GLY A 47 15.78 0.34 8.61
C GLY A 47 15.76 1.29 9.81
N ALA A 48 14.78 1.18 10.72
CA ALA A 48 14.69 2.01 11.91
C ALA A 48 15.47 1.42 13.08
N THR A 49 16.13 2.28 13.85
CA THR A 49 16.76 1.88 15.12
C THR A 49 15.71 1.67 16.21
N VAL A 50 16.03 0.87 17.23
CA VAL A 50 15.13 0.70 18.39
C VAL A 50 14.86 2.02 19.09
N THR A 51 15.88 2.87 19.21
CA THR A 51 15.72 4.21 19.79
C THR A 51 14.68 5.01 19.03
N GLU A 52 14.78 5.09 17.70
CA GLU A 52 13.80 5.80 16.86
C GLU A 52 12.39 5.22 16.99
N LEU A 53 12.26 3.89 17.04
CA LEU A 53 10.97 3.24 17.20
C LEU A 53 10.36 3.49 18.59
N CYS A 54 11.17 3.57 19.65
CA CYS A 54 10.66 3.65 21.02
C CYS A 54 10.47 5.08 21.53
N GLU A 55 11.09 6.07 20.90
CA GLU A 55 11.07 7.47 21.33
C GLU A 55 9.65 8.07 21.29
N LYS A 56 8.87 7.75 20.26
CA LYS A 56 7.55 8.35 20.02
C LYS A 56 6.43 7.32 20.09
N ASN A 57 5.24 7.78 20.46
CA ASN A 57 4.01 7.01 20.32
C ASN A 57 3.53 7.03 18.85
N PRO A 58 2.59 6.14 18.46
CA PRO A 58 1.94 6.21 17.17
C PRO A 58 1.36 7.60 16.85
N PRO A 59 1.39 8.02 15.58
CA PRO A 59 1.86 7.26 14.42
C PRO A 59 3.37 7.40 14.14
N TYR A 60 4.11 8.13 14.98
CA TYR A 60 5.51 8.48 14.76
C TYR A 60 6.51 7.53 15.42
N GLY A 61 6.02 6.53 16.13
CA GLY A 61 6.81 5.45 16.70
C GLY A 61 5.91 4.38 17.29
N PHE A 62 6.53 3.46 18.04
CA PHE A 62 5.93 2.31 18.70
C PHE A 62 6.23 2.29 20.19
N GLY A 63 6.38 3.46 20.82
CA GLY A 63 6.67 3.61 22.25
C GLY A 63 5.88 2.69 23.19
N PRO A 64 4.55 2.47 23.00
CA PRO A 64 3.81 1.54 23.85
C PRO A 64 4.27 0.08 23.73
N LEU A 65 4.68 -0.38 22.54
CA LEU A 65 5.26 -1.73 22.37
C LEU A 65 6.59 -1.86 23.13
N CYS A 66 7.36 -0.78 23.23
CA CYS A 66 8.65 -0.78 23.92
C CYS A 66 8.52 -0.78 25.45
N ARG A 67 7.37 -0.34 25.98
CA ARG A 67 7.10 -0.30 27.43
C ARG A 67 6.30 -1.51 27.93
N ALA A 68 5.81 -2.35 27.03
CA ALA A 68 5.10 -3.57 27.39
C ALA A 68 6.05 -4.60 28.01
N ALA A 69 5.52 -5.49 28.86
CA ALA A 69 6.28 -6.53 29.54
C ALA A 69 7.01 -7.47 28.56
N ASP A 70 6.48 -7.62 27.34
CA ASP A 70 7.01 -8.46 26.26
C ASP A 70 7.79 -7.65 25.20
N SER A 71 8.21 -6.43 25.51
CA SER A 71 8.89 -5.49 24.59
C SER A 71 10.08 -6.12 23.84
N SER A 72 10.88 -6.96 24.50
CA SER A 72 12.00 -7.67 23.87
C SER A 72 11.56 -8.61 22.75
N SER A 73 10.42 -9.28 22.90
CA SER A 73 9.82 -10.14 21.88
C SER A 73 9.28 -9.30 20.72
N SER A 74 8.53 -8.23 21.04
CA SER A 74 7.96 -7.31 20.06
C SER A 74 9.03 -6.63 19.20
N LEU A 75 10.14 -6.18 19.78
CA LEU A 75 11.24 -5.56 19.05
C LEU A 75 11.99 -6.57 18.17
N ARG A 76 12.12 -7.83 18.62
CA ARG A 76 12.70 -8.90 17.81
C ARG A 76 11.80 -9.23 16.61
N MET A 77 10.49 -9.27 16.82
CA MET A 77 9.50 -9.41 15.74
C MET A 77 9.63 -8.28 14.71
N LEU A 78 9.64 -7.01 15.14
CA LEU A 78 9.76 -5.85 14.23
C LEU A 78 11.03 -5.90 13.37
N ARG A 79 12.17 -6.29 13.97
CA ARG A 79 13.44 -6.46 13.25
C ARG A 79 13.46 -7.66 12.31
N GLY A 80 12.67 -8.69 12.59
CA GLY A 80 12.54 -9.90 11.78
C GLY A 80 11.50 -9.79 10.66
N LEU A 81 10.74 -8.68 10.57
CA LEU A 81 9.82 -8.47 9.47
C LEU A 81 10.60 -8.34 8.15
N ARG A 82 10.01 -8.82 7.04
CA ARG A 82 10.67 -8.79 5.73
C ARG A 82 10.83 -7.39 5.18
N ASP A 83 12.04 -7.03 4.77
CA ASP A 83 12.34 -5.80 4.04
C ASP A 83 12.06 -6.07 2.55
N PRO A 84 11.26 -5.24 1.85
CA PRO A 84 11.20 -5.34 0.41
C PRO A 84 12.60 -5.10 -0.15
N ALA A 85 13.19 -6.03 -0.92
CA ALA A 85 14.50 -5.75 -1.51
C ALA A 85 14.36 -4.53 -2.42
N ARG A 86 15.35 -3.66 -2.30
CA ARG A 86 15.24 -2.23 -2.57
C ARG A 86 15.07 -1.99 -4.08
N CYS A 87 13.82 -1.97 -4.52
CA CYS A 87 13.47 -1.71 -5.91
C CYS A 87 13.48 -0.20 -6.16
N PHE A 88 14.36 0.26 -7.04
CA PHE A 88 14.35 1.63 -7.53
C PHE A 88 13.68 1.66 -8.91
N TYR A 89 12.64 2.48 -9.06
CA TYR A 89 11.89 2.65 -10.29
C TYR A 89 12.35 3.94 -10.99
N ARG A 90 12.45 3.99 -12.33
CA ARG A 90 12.81 5.27 -12.98
C ARG A 90 11.69 6.28 -12.84
N SER A 91 10.45 5.83 -13.00
CA SER A 91 9.25 6.66 -12.86
C SER A 91 8.15 5.96 -12.07
N CYS A 92 7.45 6.73 -11.25
CA CYS A 92 6.29 6.28 -10.49
C CYS A 92 5.09 7.19 -10.70
N ALA A 93 3.94 6.59 -10.98
CA ALA A 93 2.65 7.26 -10.90
C ALA A 93 2.08 7.03 -9.51
N VAL A 94 1.85 8.11 -8.74
CA VAL A 94 1.09 8.04 -7.49
C VAL A 94 -0.34 8.49 -7.79
N VAL A 95 -1.30 7.60 -7.57
CA VAL A 95 -2.70 7.81 -7.91
C VAL A 95 -3.53 7.94 -6.64
N GLY A 96 -4.01 9.15 -6.39
CA GLY A 96 -4.98 9.47 -5.35
C GLY A 96 -6.40 9.04 -5.73
N ALA A 97 -7.39 9.54 -4.99
CA ALA A 97 -8.78 9.16 -5.16
C ALA A 97 -9.69 10.30 -5.63
N SER A 98 -9.16 11.51 -5.86
CA SER A 98 -9.96 12.69 -6.20
C SER A 98 -10.84 12.47 -7.44
N GLY A 99 -12.06 13.01 -7.41
CA GLY A 99 -12.98 12.98 -8.54
C GLY A 99 -12.49 13.72 -9.78
N ASN A 100 -11.44 14.55 -9.68
CA ASN A 100 -10.82 15.20 -10.84
C ASN A 100 -10.20 14.24 -11.86
N LEU A 101 -10.07 12.95 -11.52
CA LEU A 101 -9.65 11.91 -12.45
C LEU A 101 -10.74 11.57 -13.47
N LEU A 102 -12.02 11.82 -13.18
CA LEU A 102 -13.10 11.43 -14.08
C LEU A 102 -13.04 12.18 -15.42
N GLY A 103 -13.06 11.40 -16.50
CA GLY A 103 -12.96 11.91 -17.88
C GLY A 103 -11.56 12.39 -18.26
N SER A 104 -10.57 12.30 -17.37
CA SER A 104 -9.20 12.78 -17.61
C SER A 104 -8.46 11.97 -18.68
N ARG A 105 -8.84 10.71 -18.87
CA ARG A 105 -8.18 9.76 -19.77
C ARG A 105 -6.68 9.53 -19.46
N TYR A 106 -6.24 9.77 -18.22
CA TYR A 106 -4.84 9.54 -17.81
C TYR A 106 -4.43 8.07 -17.73
N GLY A 107 -5.35 7.12 -17.88
CA GLY A 107 -5.09 5.72 -17.58
C GLY A 107 -3.92 5.10 -18.34
N ALA A 108 -3.78 5.41 -19.64
CA ALA A 108 -2.64 4.92 -20.44
C ALA A 108 -1.30 5.54 -20.01
N GLU A 109 -1.30 6.82 -19.61
CA GLU A 109 -0.11 7.50 -19.10
C GLU A 109 0.28 6.95 -17.72
N ILE A 110 -0.68 6.78 -16.82
CA ILE A 110 -0.48 6.15 -15.51
C ILE A 110 0.14 4.76 -15.69
N ASP A 111 -0.45 3.93 -16.54
CA ASP A 111 0.02 2.56 -16.79
C ASP A 111 1.35 2.52 -17.56
N SER A 112 1.87 3.64 -18.08
CA SER A 112 3.18 3.69 -18.74
C SER A 112 4.37 3.79 -17.76
N HIS A 113 4.11 4.10 -16.48
CA HIS A 113 5.14 4.23 -15.45
C HIS A 113 5.74 2.87 -15.06
N ASP A 114 6.98 2.89 -14.55
CA ASP A 114 7.64 1.67 -14.08
C ASP A 114 6.91 1.09 -12.86
N ALA A 115 6.46 1.95 -11.93
CA ALA A 115 5.56 1.57 -10.85
C ALA A 115 4.31 2.45 -10.77
N VAL A 116 3.19 1.83 -10.38
CA VAL A 116 1.94 2.54 -10.05
C VAL A 116 1.62 2.34 -8.58
N VAL A 117 1.60 3.43 -7.83
CA VAL A 117 1.33 3.47 -6.38
C VAL A 117 -0.09 3.99 -6.16
N ARG A 118 -0.97 3.15 -5.61
CA ARG A 118 -2.34 3.52 -5.25
C ARG A 118 -2.51 3.63 -3.75
N ILE A 119 -3.58 4.27 -3.30
CA ILE A 119 -3.87 4.48 -1.88
C ILE A 119 -5.23 3.93 -1.47
N ASN A 120 -5.36 3.59 -0.18
CA ASN A 120 -6.60 3.14 0.44
C ASN A 120 -7.26 1.99 -0.38
N LEU A 121 -8.58 1.95 -0.41
CA LEU A 121 -9.36 0.96 -1.14
C LEU A 121 -9.81 1.48 -2.53
N ALA A 122 -9.17 2.54 -3.04
CA ALA A 122 -9.53 3.14 -4.32
C ALA A 122 -9.51 2.06 -5.43
N PRO A 123 -10.59 1.92 -6.21
CA PRO A 123 -10.73 0.88 -7.20
C PRO A 123 -9.80 1.08 -8.41
N ASP A 124 -9.35 -0.03 -8.96
CA ASP A 124 -8.35 -0.14 -10.01
C ASP A 124 -8.57 -1.41 -10.84
N GLY A 125 -8.21 -1.34 -12.13
CA GLY A 125 -8.21 -2.50 -13.02
C GLY A 125 -9.58 -3.09 -13.36
N PRO A 126 -9.60 -4.17 -14.16
CA PRO A 126 -10.84 -4.79 -14.66
C PRO A 126 -11.58 -5.64 -13.62
N MET A 127 -10.98 -5.92 -12.46
CA MET A 127 -11.59 -6.75 -11.40
C MET A 127 -12.62 -6.00 -10.55
N THR A 128 -12.65 -4.67 -10.60
CA THR A 128 -13.72 -3.85 -10.01
C THR A 128 -15.09 -4.14 -10.63
N ALA A 129 -15.11 -4.60 -11.88
CA ALA A 129 -16.32 -4.89 -12.64
C ALA A 129 -16.88 -6.33 -12.45
N ARG A 130 -16.22 -7.22 -11.68
CA ARG A 130 -16.54 -8.67 -11.72
C ARG A 130 -17.14 -9.28 -10.45
N SER A 131 -17.24 -8.57 -9.33
CA SER A 131 -17.94 -9.12 -8.16
C SER A 131 -19.45 -8.98 -8.34
N LYS A 132 -20.18 -10.11 -8.40
CA LYS A 132 -21.66 -10.13 -8.52
C LYS A 132 -22.38 -9.37 -7.38
N ALA A 133 -21.69 -9.19 -6.25
CA ALA A 133 -22.16 -8.48 -5.06
C ALA A 133 -21.60 -7.04 -4.94
N ALA A 134 -20.77 -6.57 -5.88
CA ALA A 134 -20.33 -5.18 -5.87
C ALA A 134 -21.50 -4.26 -6.26
N PRO A 135 -21.82 -3.24 -5.45
CA PRO A 135 -22.91 -2.30 -5.73
C PRO A 135 -22.76 -1.54 -7.05
N HIS A 136 -21.58 -1.60 -7.68
CA HIS A 136 -21.23 -0.88 -8.91
C HIS A 136 -20.88 -1.80 -10.09
N ARG A 137 -21.37 -3.05 -10.12
CA ARG A 137 -21.09 -4.04 -11.19
C ARG A 137 -21.51 -3.59 -12.62
N HIS A 138 -22.23 -2.49 -12.73
CA HIS A 138 -22.74 -1.92 -13.98
C HIS A 138 -22.11 -0.57 -14.34
N GLU A 139 -21.18 -0.06 -13.52
CA GLU A 139 -20.51 1.22 -13.78
C GLU A 139 -19.27 1.05 -14.67
N PRO A 140 -19.00 2.03 -15.56
CA PRO A 140 -17.88 1.97 -16.49
C PRO A 140 -16.57 1.84 -15.70
N THR A 141 -15.74 0.90 -16.14
CA THR A 141 -14.40 0.71 -15.60
C THR A 141 -13.63 2.02 -15.66
N TRP A 142 -13.19 2.56 -14.53
CA TRP A 142 -12.37 3.79 -14.47
C TRP A 142 -10.99 3.63 -15.14
N ILE A 143 -10.69 2.49 -15.76
CA ILE A 143 -9.40 2.16 -16.39
C ILE A 143 -8.97 3.24 -17.38
N SER A 144 -9.88 3.83 -18.16
CA SER A 144 -9.51 4.91 -19.09
C SER A 144 -8.92 6.11 -18.37
N ASP A 145 -9.40 6.41 -17.16
CA ASP A 145 -9.05 7.58 -16.38
C ASP A 145 -7.91 7.31 -15.39
N VAL A 146 -7.93 6.14 -14.73
CA VAL A 146 -7.04 5.84 -13.60
C VAL A 146 -6.09 4.68 -13.86
N GLY A 147 -6.19 4.02 -15.02
CA GLY A 147 -5.35 2.88 -15.39
C GLY A 147 -5.78 1.56 -14.74
N ALA A 148 -5.14 0.47 -15.17
CA ALA A 148 -5.41 -0.87 -14.69
C ALA A 148 -4.26 -1.49 -13.88
N ARG A 149 -3.05 -0.90 -13.93
CA ARG A 149 -1.88 -1.43 -13.22
C ARG A 149 -1.81 -0.90 -11.80
N THR A 150 -1.35 -1.75 -10.89
CA THR A 150 -0.99 -1.39 -9.53
C THR A 150 0.22 -2.22 -9.12
N THR A 151 1.32 -1.55 -8.76
CA THR A 151 2.54 -2.19 -8.26
C THR A 151 2.56 -2.16 -6.74
N TRP A 152 2.18 -1.01 -6.16
CA TRP A 152 2.13 -0.79 -4.72
C TRP A 152 0.79 -0.22 -4.31
N ARG A 153 0.32 -0.61 -3.13
CA ARG A 153 -0.85 0.00 -2.50
C ARG A 153 -0.54 0.40 -1.07
N VAL A 154 -0.71 1.68 -0.79
CA VAL A 154 -0.47 2.27 0.53
C VAL A 154 -1.76 2.30 1.33
N LEU A 155 -1.76 1.70 2.51
CA LEU A 155 -2.95 1.50 3.34
C LEU A 155 -2.65 1.80 4.80
N THR A 156 -3.64 2.24 5.56
CA THR A 156 -3.56 2.19 7.02
C THR A 156 -3.81 0.76 7.51
N MET A 157 -3.40 0.43 8.75
CA MET A 157 -3.78 -0.84 9.39
C MET A 157 -5.30 -1.04 9.52
N GLU A 158 -6.07 0.05 9.60
CA GLU A 158 -7.54 0.04 9.51
C GLU A 158 -7.98 -0.45 8.11
N GLY A 159 -7.48 0.21 7.06
CA GLY A 159 -7.75 -0.13 5.66
C GLY A 159 -7.33 -1.55 5.29
N TYR A 160 -6.21 -2.04 5.83
CA TYR A 160 -5.77 -3.43 5.68
C TYR A 160 -6.81 -4.41 6.20
N GLY A 161 -7.43 -4.10 7.34
CA GLY A 161 -8.49 -4.93 7.93
C GLY A 161 -9.73 -5.09 7.06
N TYR A 162 -9.98 -4.14 6.15
CA TYR A 162 -11.10 -4.19 5.22
C TYR A 162 -10.78 -4.91 3.91
N LEU A 163 -9.51 -5.26 3.64
CA LEU A 163 -9.14 -6.00 2.43
C LEU A 163 -9.87 -7.34 2.33
N THR A 164 -10.24 -7.96 3.44
CA THR A 164 -10.97 -9.25 3.49
C THR A 164 -12.29 -9.22 2.72
N HIS A 165 -12.89 -8.04 2.55
CA HIS A 165 -14.12 -7.85 1.76
C HIS A 165 -13.87 -7.81 0.25
N TYR A 166 -12.61 -7.80 -0.20
CA TYR A 166 -12.23 -7.63 -1.59
C TYR A 166 -11.33 -8.79 -2.03
N SER A 167 -11.97 -9.85 -2.54
CA SER A 167 -11.29 -11.08 -2.99
C SER A 167 -10.15 -10.84 -3.98
N ARG A 168 -10.20 -9.76 -4.76
CA ARG A 168 -9.16 -9.37 -5.72
C ARG A 168 -7.77 -9.19 -5.12
N PHE A 169 -7.67 -9.01 -3.81
CA PHE A 169 -6.40 -8.83 -3.12
C PHE A 169 -5.82 -10.13 -2.55
N TRP A 170 -6.49 -11.29 -2.61
CA TRP A 170 -6.13 -12.49 -1.83
C TRP A 170 -5.71 -13.73 -2.65
N LEU A 171 -4.62 -14.38 -2.23
CA LEU A 171 -4.08 -15.66 -2.73
C LEU A 171 -4.93 -16.81 -2.24
N ALA A 172 -5.11 -16.81 -0.93
CA ALA A 172 -6.05 -17.64 -0.24
C ALA A 172 -6.99 -16.73 0.55
N PRO A 173 -8.30 -17.01 0.54
CA PRO A 173 -9.24 -16.28 1.37
C PRO A 173 -8.86 -16.42 2.85
N PRO A 174 -9.01 -15.37 3.66
CA PRO A 174 -8.78 -15.45 5.10
C PRO A 174 -9.75 -16.45 5.74
N HIS A 175 -9.29 -17.19 6.76
CA HIS A 175 -10.07 -18.24 7.44
C HIS A 175 -11.15 -17.70 8.40
N GLY A 176 -11.68 -16.49 8.13
CA GLY A 176 -12.71 -15.83 8.94
C GLY A 176 -12.18 -14.80 9.95
N HIS A 177 -13.10 -14.06 10.56
CA HIS A 177 -12.80 -13.04 11.57
C HIS A 177 -12.83 -13.66 12.99
N GLY A 178 -11.71 -13.61 13.72
CA GLY A 178 -11.69 -13.54 15.19
C GLY A 178 -11.05 -14.71 15.94
N SER A 179 -10.62 -15.79 15.28
CA SER A 179 -10.18 -17.01 16.00
C SER A 179 -9.00 -17.78 15.41
N HIS A 180 -8.52 -17.44 14.21
CA HIS A 180 -7.41 -18.15 13.56
C HIS A 180 -6.11 -17.33 13.58
N PRO A 181 -4.92 -17.93 13.81
CA PRO A 181 -3.64 -17.22 13.72
C PRO A 181 -3.41 -16.57 12.35
N ASN A 182 -3.99 -17.15 11.30
CA ASN A 182 -4.00 -16.61 9.94
C ASN A 182 -5.28 -15.82 9.64
N MET A 183 -5.54 -14.78 10.45
CA MET A 183 -6.62 -13.80 10.24
C MET A 183 -6.48 -13.07 8.90
N SER A 184 -5.25 -13.00 8.40
CA SER A 184 -4.84 -11.99 7.45
C SER A 184 -4.96 -12.45 6.02
N GLY A 185 -5.19 -13.73 5.70
CA GLY A 185 -5.04 -14.23 4.33
C GLY A 185 -3.62 -13.97 3.79
N VAL A 186 -3.35 -14.39 2.56
CA VAL A 186 -2.09 -14.04 1.89
C VAL A 186 -2.44 -13.12 0.73
N PRO A 187 -1.97 -11.87 0.64
CA PRO A 187 -2.32 -11.02 -0.49
C PRO A 187 -1.60 -11.43 -1.79
N GLN A 188 -2.29 -11.40 -2.95
CA GLN A 188 -1.74 -11.77 -4.28
C GLN A 188 -0.78 -10.73 -4.85
N ASP A 189 -1.32 -9.53 -5.04
CA ASP A 189 -0.81 -8.44 -5.87
C ASP A 189 -1.85 -7.31 -5.71
N PRO A 190 -1.50 -6.05 -5.43
CA PRO A 190 -0.16 -5.44 -5.37
C PRO A 190 0.61 -5.69 -4.07
N LEU A 191 1.88 -5.27 -4.06
CA LEU A 191 2.65 -5.11 -2.82
C LEU A 191 1.96 -4.08 -1.93
N LEU A 192 1.78 -4.40 -0.66
CA LEU A 192 1.08 -3.56 0.31
C LEU A 192 2.10 -2.84 1.20
N ALA A 193 2.07 -1.52 1.20
CA ALA A 193 2.84 -0.70 2.13
C ALA A 193 1.89 -0.16 3.20
N VAL A 194 2.01 -0.67 4.41
CA VAL A 194 1.00 -0.47 5.46
C VAL A 194 1.53 0.46 6.54
N VAL A 195 0.70 1.42 6.94
CA VAL A 195 1.04 2.43 7.94
C VAL A 195 0.20 2.29 9.22
N CYS A 196 0.87 2.44 10.36
CA CYS A 196 0.24 2.62 11.66
C CYS A 196 -0.17 4.09 11.84
N HIS A 197 -1.32 4.45 11.28
CA HIS A 197 -1.78 5.85 11.22
C HIS A 197 -2.46 6.34 12.51
N GLU A 198 -3.02 5.45 13.34
CA GLU A 198 -3.83 5.88 14.49
C GLU A 198 -2.97 6.50 15.61
N PRO A 199 -3.15 7.81 15.92
CA PRO A 199 -2.48 8.43 17.04
C PRO A 199 -3.10 7.95 18.35
N GLY A 200 -2.30 7.42 19.27
CA GLY A 200 -2.84 6.96 20.54
C GLY A 200 -1.83 6.36 21.49
N ARG A 201 -2.26 6.16 22.74
CA ARG A 201 -1.44 5.52 23.80
C ARG A 201 -1.42 3.99 23.71
N ASN A 202 -2.38 3.38 23.00
CA ASN A 202 -2.65 1.94 23.06
C ASN A 202 -2.39 1.19 21.74
N MET A 203 -1.64 1.78 20.81
CA MET A 203 -1.30 1.21 19.48
C MET A 203 -2.48 0.86 18.57
N GLY A 204 -3.73 0.93 19.02
CA GLY A 204 -4.92 0.65 18.21
C GLY A 204 -4.82 -0.71 17.51
N ARG A 205 -5.03 -0.73 16.20
CA ARG A 205 -4.84 -1.94 15.37
C ARG A 205 -3.37 -2.34 15.12
N CYS A 206 -2.40 -1.61 15.65
CA CYS A 206 -0.97 -1.91 15.53
C CYS A 206 -0.36 -2.64 16.74
N ARG A 207 -1.16 -3.37 17.52
CA ARG A 207 -0.61 -4.22 18.60
C ARG A 207 0.30 -5.33 18.05
N ALA A 208 1.29 -5.77 18.85
CA ALA A 208 2.33 -6.72 18.44
C ALA A 208 1.77 -7.97 17.74
N GLU A 209 0.78 -8.62 18.34
CA GLU A 209 0.09 -9.80 17.77
C GLU A 209 -0.42 -9.55 16.34
N ARG A 210 -1.08 -8.39 16.12
CA ARG A 210 -1.65 -8.06 14.82
C ARG A 210 -0.56 -7.73 13.80
N LEU A 211 0.52 -7.08 14.21
CA LEU A 211 1.68 -6.86 13.35
C LEU A 211 2.32 -8.20 12.94
N ALA A 212 2.52 -9.12 13.89
CA ALA A 212 3.04 -10.46 13.59
C ALA A 212 2.14 -11.19 12.57
N HIS A 213 0.83 -11.24 12.81
CA HIS A 213 -0.11 -11.92 11.92
C HIS A 213 -0.20 -11.28 10.52
N THR A 214 0.11 -9.99 10.39
CA THR A 214 0.01 -9.26 9.12
C THR A 214 1.30 -9.37 8.30
N PHE A 215 2.45 -9.25 8.96
CA PHE A 215 3.74 -9.04 8.28
C PHE A 215 4.72 -10.21 8.38
N ALA A 216 4.53 -11.14 9.32
CA ALA A 216 5.49 -12.23 9.57
C ALA A 216 5.24 -13.50 8.74
N HIS A 217 4.10 -13.62 8.04
CA HIS A 217 3.86 -14.74 7.14
C HIS A 217 4.91 -14.75 6.02
N SER A 218 5.37 -15.91 5.53
CA SER A 218 6.41 -16.00 4.48
C SER A 218 5.92 -15.60 3.09
N GLU A 219 4.63 -15.80 2.83
CA GLU A 219 4.02 -15.50 1.52
C GLU A 219 3.39 -14.09 1.45
N SER A 220 3.33 -13.32 2.54
CA SER A 220 2.63 -12.03 2.52
C SER A 220 3.35 -10.96 1.69
N ALA A 221 2.68 -10.38 0.71
CA ALA A 221 3.17 -9.21 -0.02
C ALA A 221 3.01 -7.89 0.77
N SER A 222 3.20 -7.91 2.09
CA SER A 222 2.86 -6.79 3.00
C SER A 222 4.06 -6.28 3.78
N TYR A 223 4.27 -4.97 3.79
CA TYR A 223 5.44 -4.32 4.37
C TYR A 223 5.04 -3.15 5.28
N LEU A 224 5.64 -3.08 6.47
CA LEU A 224 5.34 -2.04 7.45
C LEU A 224 6.19 -0.78 7.19
N ILE A 225 5.51 0.33 6.93
CA ILE A 225 6.16 1.64 6.73
C ILE A 225 6.83 2.09 8.03
N ASN A 226 8.02 2.66 7.89
CA ASN A 226 8.77 3.25 9.00
C ASN A 226 8.00 4.42 9.61
N PRO A 227 7.60 4.39 10.90
CA PRO A 227 6.91 5.51 11.52
C PRO A 227 7.77 6.79 11.60
N GLY A 228 9.11 6.66 11.53
CA GLY A 228 10.01 7.80 11.39
C GLY A 228 9.82 8.56 10.07
N LEU A 229 9.41 7.88 8.97
CA LEU A 229 9.08 8.55 7.71
C LEU A 229 7.88 9.49 7.88
N LEU A 230 6.88 9.09 8.67
CA LEU A 230 5.74 9.96 8.99
C LEU A 230 6.18 11.18 9.79
N GLY A 231 7.17 11.01 10.67
CA GLY A 231 7.77 12.09 11.44
C GLY A 231 8.47 13.12 10.54
N GLU A 232 9.14 12.67 9.47
CA GLU A 232 9.73 13.57 8.46
C GLU A 232 8.65 14.38 7.74
N ILE A 233 7.63 13.70 7.20
CA ILE A 233 6.51 14.37 6.51
C ILE A 233 5.88 15.43 7.41
N ALA A 234 5.60 15.09 8.67
CA ALA A 234 4.99 16.03 9.60
C ALA A 234 5.92 17.23 9.89
N SER A 235 7.22 16.99 10.00
CA SER A 235 8.20 18.03 10.30
C SER A 235 8.43 18.99 9.13
N ASP A 236 8.28 18.49 7.90
CA ASP A 236 8.48 19.24 6.66
C ASP A 236 7.20 19.99 6.26
N GLU A 237 6.04 19.32 6.33
CA GLU A 237 4.80 19.80 5.70
C GLU A 237 3.82 20.45 6.68
N PHE A 238 3.89 20.18 7.99
CA PHE A 238 2.89 20.69 8.95
C PHE A 238 3.31 21.97 9.67
N ARG A 239 4.47 22.55 9.34
CA ARG A 239 4.91 23.81 9.93
C ARG A 239 3.89 24.91 9.61
N GLY A 240 3.24 25.46 10.64
CA GLY A 240 2.22 26.49 10.50
C GLY A 240 0.81 25.98 10.14
N VAL A 241 0.63 24.66 9.95
CA VAL A 241 -0.69 24.05 9.69
C VAL A 241 -1.37 23.74 11.02
N ARG A 242 -2.45 24.46 11.33
CA ARG A 242 -3.21 24.23 12.57
C ARG A 242 -4.05 22.95 12.46
N GLY A 243 -4.04 22.15 13.52
CA GLY A 243 -4.94 20.99 13.68
C GLY A 243 -4.50 19.70 12.96
N GLN A 244 -3.52 19.77 12.06
CA GLN A 244 -3.00 18.58 11.39
C GLN A 244 -2.06 17.79 12.31
N LYS A 245 -2.44 16.54 12.63
CA LYS A 245 -1.69 15.68 13.56
C LYS A 245 -1.04 14.47 12.93
N THR A 246 -1.46 14.06 11.74
CA THR A 246 -0.98 12.84 11.07
C THR A 246 -0.96 13.02 9.55
N PRO A 247 0.05 12.52 8.81
CA PRO A 247 0.03 12.51 7.34
C PRO A 247 -1.14 11.71 6.77
N SER A 248 -1.79 12.23 5.73
CA SER A 248 -2.78 11.45 4.98
C SER A 248 -2.12 10.27 4.26
N THR A 249 -2.87 9.21 3.95
CA THR A 249 -2.34 8.08 3.15
C THR A 249 -1.73 8.56 1.82
N GLY A 250 -2.30 9.61 1.22
CA GLY A 250 -1.76 10.25 0.02
C GLY A 250 -0.37 10.85 0.24
N MET A 251 -0.17 11.61 1.32
CA MET A 251 1.16 12.15 1.65
C MET A 251 2.17 11.04 1.92
N VAL A 252 1.76 9.99 2.63
CA VAL A 252 2.61 8.82 2.89
C VAL A 252 3.00 8.12 1.58
N ALA A 253 2.07 7.98 0.63
CA ALA A 253 2.36 7.38 -0.68
C ALA A 253 3.32 8.22 -1.52
N ILE A 254 3.19 9.55 -1.49
CA ILE A 254 4.14 10.46 -2.15
C ILE A 254 5.53 10.31 -1.52
N ALA A 255 5.61 10.32 -0.19
CA ALA A 255 6.88 10.19 0.52
C ALA A 255 7.54 8.82 0.24
N LEU A 256 6.75 7.74 0.23
CA LEU A 256 7.22 6.41 -0.13
C LEU A 256 7.76 6.38 -1.57
N ALA A 257 7.00 6.90 -2.54
CA ALA A 257 7.42 6.99 -3.94
C ALA A 257 8.73 7.78 -4.09
N ARG A 258 8.89 8.89 -3.38
CA ARG A 258 10.15 9.67 -3.40
C ARG A 258 11.37 8.89 -2.87
N LYS A 259 11.19 7.87 -2.04
CA LYS A 259 12.30 7.02 -1.56
C LYS A 259 12.67 5.90 -2.54
N MET A 260 11.78 5.54 -3.46
CA MET A 260 11.92 4.37 -4.34
C MET A 260 11.90 4.73 -5.83
N CYS A 261 11.75 6.00 -6.23
CA CYS A 261 11.58 6.41 -7.62
C CYS A 261 12.50 7.58 -8.01
N GLY A 262 12.98 7.58 -9.26
CA GLY A 262 13.75 8.70 -9.83
C GLY A 262 12.88 9.91 -10.17
N ALA A 263 11.68 9.66 -10.71
CA ALA A 263 10.66 10.67 -10.97
C ALA A 263 9.31 10.23 -10.39
N VAL A 264 8.55 11.18 -9.84
CA VAL A 264 7.24 10.95 -9.23
C VAL A 264 6.21 11.86 -9.90
N HIS A 265 5.16 11.26 -10.45
CA HIS A 265 4.05 11.93 -11.11
C HIS A 265 2.78 11.73 -10.28
N LEU A 266 2.04 12.81 -10.02
CA LEU A 266 0.88 12.80 -9.13
C LEU A 266 -0.41 12.92 -9.94
N TYR A 267 -1.34 12.00 -9.69
CA TYR A 267 -2.66 11.98 -10.31
C TYR A 267 -3.73 11.90 -9.22
N GLY A 268 -4.85 12.61 -9.35
CA GLY A 268 -5.96 12.46 -8.40
C GLY A 268 -5.73 13.03 -7.01
N PHE A 269 -4.90 14.09 -6.90
CA PHE A 269 -4.66 14.83 -5.65
C PHE A 269 -5.35 16.20 -5.68
N GLY A 270 -5.68 16.72 -4.49
CA GLY A 270 -6.36 18.00 -4.32
C GLY A 270 -7.88 17.90 -4.49
N ASN A 271 -8.57 18.91 -3.99
CA ASN A 271 -10.00 19.05 -4.21
C ASN A 271 -10.21 19.54 -5.64
N GLY A 272 -11.04 18.86 -6.42
CA GLY A 272 -11.44 19.35 -7.74
C GLY A 272 -12.06 20.73 -7.55
N SER A 273 -11.33 21.79 -7.89
CA SER A 273 -11.76 23.18 -7.66
C SER A 273 -12.93 23.59 -8.57
N CYS A 274 -13.61 22.62 -9.18
CA CYS A 274 -14.82 22.77 -9.96
C CYS A 274 -15.94 22.15 -9.13
N GLY A 275 -16.88 22.98 -8.65
CA GLY A 275 -18.00 22.61 -7.77
C GLY A 275 -18.99 21.56 -8.31
N SER A 276 -18.61 20.80 -9.33
CA SER A 276 -19.36 19.74 -9.99
C SER A 276 -18.68 18.36 -9.93
N SER A 277 -17.52 18.22 -9.26
CA SER A 277 -16.79 16.95 -9.16
C SER A 277 -17.04 16.26 -7.82
N CYS A 278 -17.27 14.94 -7.82
CA CYS A 278 -17.44 14.18 -6.58
C CYS A 278 -16.14 14.13 -5.77
N TYR A 279 -16.26 13.80 -4.49
CA TYR A 279 -15.12 13.70 -3.59
C TYR A 279 -14.16 12.59 -4.05
N HIS A 280 -14.68 11.38 -4.26
CA HIS A 280 -13.94 10.31 -4.91
C HIS A 280 -14.44 10.00 -6.33
N PHE A 281 -13.55 9.64 -7.25
CA PHE A 281 -13.92 9.30 -8.63
C PHE A 281 -14.90 8.13 -8.73
N TYR A 282 -14.92 7.25 -7.72
CA TYR A 282 -15.77 6.06 -7.66
C TYR A 282 -17.08 6.27 -6.88
N GLU A 283 -17.36 7.49 -6.45
CA GLU A 283 -18.62 7.85 -5.78
C GLU A 283 -19.57 8.63 -6.71
N CYS A 284 -19.13 8.96 -7.93
CA CYS A 284 -19.96 9.65 -8.89
C CYS A 284 -20.98 8.73 -9.55
N THR A 285 -22.25 9.10 -9.44
CA THR A 285 -23.32 8.54 -10.28
C THR A 285 -23.37 9.27 -11.63
N ALA A 286 -23.94 8.63 -12.66
CA ALA A 286 -23.99 9.13 -14.03
C ALA A 286 -24.65 10.53 -14.22
N SER A 287 -25.31 11.09 -13.20
CA SER A 287 -25.92 12.42 -13.21
C SER A 287 -25.03 13.54 -12.66
N GLY A 288 -23.79 13.27 -12.22
CA GLY A 288 -22.90 14.31 -11.69
C GLY A 288 -23.39 14.97 -10.39
N SER A 289 -24.38 14.37 -9.73
CA SER A 289 -24.89 14.82 -8.43
C SER A 289 -24.32 13.95 -7.33
N ASN A 290 -23.69 14.59 -6.34
CA ASN A 290 -23.38 13.99 -5.04
C ASN A 290 -24.66 13.31 -4.50
N PRO A 291 -24.69 11.99 -4.27
CA PRO A 291 -25.70 11.45 -3.40
C PRO A 291 -25.50 12.08 -2.02
N SER A 292 -26.56 12.69 -1.49
CA SER A 292 -26.63 13.25 -0.15
C SER A 292 -25.92 12.35 0.86
N GLN A 293 -25.08 12.93 1.72
CA GLN A 293 -24.25 12.29 2.76
C GLN A 293 -25.03 11.50 3.83
N ASP A 294 -26.31 11.21 3.64
CA ASP A 294 -27.20 10.64 4.68
C ASP A 294 -27.25 9.11 4.72
N HIS A 295 -26.48 8.39 3.91
CA HIS A 295 -26.56 6.91 3.87
C HIS A 295 -25.32 6.12 4.27
N PHE A 296 -24.25 6.77 4.75
CA PHE A 296 -23.10 6.06 5.30
C PHE A 296 -22.77 6.54 6.71
N LEU A 297 -23.69 6.33 7.65
CA LEU A 297 -23.44 6.12 9.09
C LEU A 297 -24.80 5.87 9.76
N ASN A 298 -25.36 4.67 9.60
CA ASN A 298 -26.27 4.12 10.60
C ASN A 298 -25.86 2.67 10.84
N VAL A 299 -24.87 2.53 11.72
CA VAL A 299 -24.62 1.28 12.44
C VAL A 299 -25.36 1.45 13.77
N SER A 300 -26.51 0.80 13.87
CA SER A 300 -27.08 0.41 15.15
C SER A 300 -26.38 -0.83 15.66
#